data_AF-A0A6J4V2K5-F1
#
_entry.id   AF-A0A6J4V2K5-F1
#
_cell.length_a   1.000
_cell.length_b   1.000
_cell.length_c   1.000
_cell.angle_alpha   90.00
_cell.angle_beta   90.00
_cell.angle_gamma   90.00
#
_symmetry.space_group_name_H-M   'P 1'
#
loop_
_entity.id
_entity.type
_entity.pdbx_description
1 polymer ?
#
loop_
_entity_poly.entity_id
_entity_poly.type
_entity_poly.pdbx_seq_one_letter_code
_entity_poly.pdbx_strand_id
1 'polypeptide(L)' 'AVAPTGAEAERMAEASPFYTERDAALVGTPAQVIAQIEAWASLGVSHLQLRFADFPRTDGIRLFMEAVMPHFA' A
#
# COMPACT_ATOMS: atom_id res chain seq x y z
N ALA A 1 2.57 -0.82 -2.80
CA ALA A 1 2.46 -2.25 -3.14
C ALA A 1 1.89 -2.99 -1.93
N VAL A 2 0.75 -3.67 -2.07
CA VAL A 2 0.17 -4.48 -0.99
C VAL A 2 0.07 -5.93 -1.44
N ALA A 3 0.54 -6.85 -0.62
CA ALA A 3 0.53 -8.28 -0.93
C ALA A 3 0.33 -9.12 0.35
N PRO A 4 -0.02 -10.41 0.26
CA PRO A 4 -0.18 -11.28 1.44
C PRO A 4 1.09 -11.41 2.29
N THR A 5 2.28 -11.23 1.69
CA THR A 5 3.57 -11.29 2.42
C THR A 5 4.40 -10.04 2.17
N GLY A 6 5.20 -9.65 3.16
CA GLY A 6 6.11 -8.50 3.04
C GLY A 6 7.12 -8.68 1.91
N ALA A 7 7.67 -9.89 1.74
CA ALA A 7 8.63 -10.19 0.67
C ALA A 7 8.01 -10.05 -0.74
N GLU A 8 6.74 -10.42 -0.91
CA GLU A 8 6.04 -10.21 -2.18
C GLU A 8 5.74 -8.75 -2.44
N ALA A 9 5.30 -8.02 -1.41
CA ALA A 9 5.06 -6.58 -1.51
C ALA A 9 6.34 -5.82 -1.90
N GLU A 10 7.48 -6.20 -1.30
CA GLU A 10 8.79 -5.62 -1.60
C GLU A 10 9.20 -5.88 -3.05
N ARG A 11 9.18 -7.15 -3.50
CA ARG A 11 9.48 -7.49 -4.90
C ARG A 11 8.60 -6.72 -5.89
N MET A 12 7.33 -6.57 -5.56
CA MET A 12 6.38 -5.85 -6.38
C MET A 12 6.64 -4.34 -6.41
N ALA A 13 7.06 -3.75 -5.29
CA ALA A 13 7.47 -2.35 -5.24
C ALA A 13 8.73 -2.11 -6.06
N GLU A 14 9.76 -2.94 -5.88
CA GLU A 14 11.05 -2.81 -6.58
C GLU A 14 10.95 -2.98 -8.10
N ALA A 15 9.99 -3.77 -8.57
CA ALA A 15 9.73 -3.94 -10.00
C ALA A 15 9.01 -2.73 -10.63
N SER A 16 8.49 -1.79 -9.84
CA SER A 16 7.76 -0.62 -10.35
C SER A 16 8.73 0.50 -10.73
N PRO A 17 8.66 1.05 -11.96
CA PRO A 17 9.48 2.19 -12.36
C PRO A 17 9.11 3.48 -11.61
N PHE A 18 8.01 3.47 -10.86
CA PHE A 18 7.54 4.59 -10.05
C PHE A 18 7.95 4.48 -8.58
N TYR A 19 8.74 3.46 -8.21
CA TYR A 19 9.26 3.29 -6.86
C TYR A 19 10.57 4.05 -6.70
N THR A 20 10.47 5.38 -6.64
CA THR A 20 11.63 6.29 -6.58
C THR A 20 11.90 6.82 -5.17
N GLU A 21 10.88 6.96 -4.34
CA GLU A 21 10.97 7.46 -2.96
C GLU A 21 10.34 6.44 -2.01
N ARG A 22 11.19 5.63 -1.35
CA ARG A 22 10.74 4.54 -0.47
C ARG A 22 9.84 5.06 0.66
N ASP A 23 10.15 6.24 1.20
CA ASP A 23 9.44 6.83 2.33
C ASP A 23 8.04 7.37 1.99
N ALA A 24 7.76 7.62 0.71
CA ALA A 24 6.46 8.08 0.23
C ALA A 24 5.54 6.93 -0.20
N ALA A 25 6.01 5.69 -0.14
CA ALA A 25 5.29 4.53 -0.68
C ALA A 25 4.73 3.62 0.43
N LEU A 26 3.45 3.29 0.31
CA LEU A 26 2.84 2.23 1.13
C LEU A 26 3.27 0.87 0.61
N VAL A 27 4.13 0.16 1.35
CA VAL A 27 4.64 -1.17 0.97
C VAL A 27 4.52 -2.15 2.13
N GLY A 28 3.89 -3.30 1.91
CA GLY A 28 3.86 -4.39 2.89
C GLY A 28 2.63 -5.27 2.83
N THR A 29 2.41 -6.01 3.92
CA THR A 29 1.16 -6.74 4.19
C THR A 29 0.01 -5.77 4.52
N PRO A 30 -1.26 -6.21 4.50
CA PRO A 30 -2.38 -5.37 4.90
C PRO A 30 -2.18 -4.70 6.27
N ALA A 31 -1.73 -5.45 7.28
CA ALA A 31 -1.45 -4.92 8.62
C ALA A 31 -0.33 -3.85 8.62
N GLN A 32 0.73 -4.06 7.84
CA GLN A 32 1.82 -3.08 7.72
C GLN A 32 1.37 -1.82 6.99
N VAL A 33 0.52 -1.96 5.96
CA VAL A 33 -0.04 -0.83 5.22
C VAL A 33 -1.00 -0.02 6.09
N ILE A 34 -1.83 -0.67 6.91
CA ILE A 34 -2.69 -0.02 7.90
C ILE A 34 -1.85 0.85 8.84
N ALA A 35 -0.80 0.28 9.45
CA ALA A 35 0.06 1.02 10.38
C ALA A 35 0.75 2.23 9.73
N GLN A 36 1.15 2.13 8.46
CA GLN A 36 1.70 3.25 7.70
C GLN A 36 0.67 4.36 7.47
N ILE A 37 -0.56 3.99 7.08
CA ILE A 37 -1.66 4.95 6.90
C ILE A 37 -2.02 5.62 8.23
N GLU A 38 -2.08 4.89 9.34
CA GLU A 38 -2.32 5.44 10.68
C GLU A 38 -1.23 6.44 11.08
N ALA A 39 0.03 6.14 10.79
CA ALA A 39 1.13 7.08 11.03
C ALA A 39 0.93 8.39 10.26
N TRP A 40 0.52 8.33 9.00
CA TRP A 40 0.22 9.53 8.21
C TRP A 40 -1.04 10.26 8.69
N ALA A 41 -2.09 9.53 9.05
CA ALA A 41 -3.32 10.10 9.61
C ALA A 41 -3.05 10.83 10.93
N SER A 42 -2.15 10.32 11.77
CA SER A 42 -1.74 10.97 13.03
C SER A 42 -1.05 12.33 12.81
N LEU A 43 -0.51 12.56 11.61
CA LEU A 43 0.08 13.84 11.17
C LEU A 43 -0.94 14.76 10.50
N GLY A 44 -2.22 14.39 10.45
CA GLY A 44 -3.30 15.19 9.87
C GLY A 44 -3.57 14.94 8.38
N VAL A 45 -2.93 13.92 7.78
CA VAL A 45 -3.24 13.52 6.39
C VAL A 45 -4.64 12.93 6.34
N SER A 46 -5.51 13.51 5.51
CA SER A 46 -6.91 13.10 5.38
C SER A 46 -7.28 12.52 4.01
N HIS A 47 -6.40 12.67 3.01
CA HIS A 47 -6.66 12.24 1.64
C HIS A 47 -5.40 11.58 1.05
N LEU A 48 -5.56 10.39 0.47
CA LEU A 48 -4.49 9.62 -0.16
C LEU A 48 -4.86 9.31 -1.61
N GLN A 49 -4.04 9.75 -2.56
CA GLN A 49 -4.14 9.33 -3.96
C GLN A 49 -3.15 8.19 -4.21
N LEU A 50 -3.68 6.98 -4.40
CA LEU A 50 -2.85 5.76 -4.48
C LEU A 50 -2.64 5.30 -5.92
N ARG A 51 -1.42 4.83 -6.20
CA ARG A 51 -1.08 4.02 -7.37
C ARG A 51 -0.77 2.60 -6.91
N PHE A 52 -1.35 1.62 -7.59
CA PHE A 52 -1.07 0.20 -7.35
C PHE A 52 0.04 -0.29 -8.28
N ALA A 53 1.06 -0.93 -7.70
CA ALA A 53 2.28 -1.33 -8.41
C ALA A 53 2.09 -2.52 -9.36
N ASP A 54 1.03 -3.31 -9.17
CA ASP A 54 0.66 -4.45 -10.00
C ASP A 54 -0.17 -4.07 -11.23
N PHE A 55 -0.52 -2.80 -11.42
CA PHE A 55 -1.26 -2.35 -12.60
C PHE A 55 -0.59 -2.84 -13.91
N PRO A 56 -1.33 -3.42 -14.86
CA PRO A 56 -2.79 -3.40 -15.00
C PRO A 56 -3.57 -4.51 -14.25
N ARG A 57 -2.90 -5.35 -13.46
CA ARG A 57 -3.60 -6.31 -12.60
C ARG A 57 -4.33 -5.61 -11.46
N THR A 58 -5.31 -6.30 -10.91
CA THR A 58 -6.22 -5.77 -9.88
C THR A 58 -6.05 -6.46 -8.53
N ASP A 59 -5.06 -7.34 -8.39
CA ASP A 59 -4.84 -8.15 -7.18
C ASP A 59 -4.59 -7.26 -5.95
N GLY A 60 -3.71 -6.26 -6.11
CA GLY A 60 -3.32 -5.31 -5.06
C GLY A 60 -4.48 -4.40 -4.65
N ILE A 61 -5.22 -3.83 -5.61
CA ILE A 61 -6.38 -2.99 -5.28
C ILE A 61 -7.49 -3.81 -4.63
N ARG A 62 -7.74 -5.05 -5.09
CA ARG A 62 -8.73 -5.92 -4.47
C ARG A 62 -8.34 -6.26 -3.03
N LEU A 63 -7.08 -6.66 -2.79
CA LEU A 63 -6.59 -6.94 -1.44
C LEU A 63 -6.66 -5.70 -0.53
N PHE A 64 -6.34 -4.52 -1.07
CA PHE A 64 -6.48 -3.26 -0.33
C PHE A 64 -7.93 -2.99 0.07
N MET A 65 -8.87 -3.13 -0.86
CA MET A 65 -10.29 -2.91 -0.59
C MET A 65 -10.87 -3.93 0.39
N GLU A 66 -10.43 -5.19 0.33
CA GLU A 66 -10.94 -6.27 1.19
C GLU A 66 -10.30 -6.28 2.58
N ALA A 67 -9.02 -5.93 2.71
CA ALA A 67 -8.25 -6.15 3.94
C ALA A 67 -7.70 -4.88 4.61
N VAL A 68 -7.62 -3.74 3.90
CA VAL A 68 -7.12 -2.47 4.45
C VAL A 68 -8.26 -1.49 4.68
N MET A 69 -9.09 -1.24 3.66
CA MET A 69 -10.16 -0.24 3.75
C MET A 69 -11.17 -0.45 4.89
N PRO A 70 -11.58 -1.69 5.26
CA PRO A 70 -12.51 -1.88 6.37
C PRO A 70 -12.01 -1.40 7.73
N HIS A 71 -10.70 -1.20 7.89
CA HIS A 71 -10.10 -0.63 9.11
C HIS A 71 -10.37 0.87 9.27
N PHE A 72 -10.64 1.58 8.16
CA PHE A 72 -10.82 3.04 8.12
C PHE A 72 -12.26 3.47 7.77
N ALA A 73 -13.19 2.52 7.71
CA ALA A 73 -14.59 2.74 7.34
C ALA A 73 -15.49 2.98 8.56
#